data_AF-A0A270R624-F1
#
_entry.id   AF-A0A270R624-F1
#
_cell.length_a   1.000
_cell.length_b   1.000
_cell.length_c   1.000
_cell.angle_alpha   90.00
_cell.angle_beta   90.00
_cell.angle_gamma   90.00
#
_symmetry.space_group_name_H-M   'P 1'
#
loop_
_entity.id
_entity.type
_entity.pdbx_description
1 polymer ?
#
loop_
_entity_poly.entity_id
_entity_poly.type
_entity_poly.pdbx_seq_one_letter_code
_entity_poly.pdbx_strand_id
1 'polypeptide(L)'
;MEEMMKANKKKPKTKPKLTHRIDVNCAQQPSGTFLCGFYVAFNMLKLVGDISIMKKAADFKAALTVSIEDLKLVREMLCEFILKETLDPKGNFYSAFYL
;
A
#
# COMPACT_ATOMS: atom_id res chain seq x y z
N MET A 1 -23.83 -8.72 -52.67
CA MET A 1 -24.68 -8.70 -51.47
C MET A 1 -24.16 -9.78 -50.51
N GLU A 2 -22.94 -9.63 -49.96
CA GLU A 2 -22.45 -10.49 -48.86
C GLU A 2 -21.14 -10.03 -48.19
N GLU A 3 -20.74 -8.76 -48.29
CA GLU A 3 -19.52 -8.28 -47.60
C GLU A 3 -19.75 -6.98 -46.81
N MET A 4 -20.95 -6.79 -46.28
CA MET A 4 -21.22 -5.75 -45.28
C MET A 4 -21.76 -6.40 -44.02
N MET A 5 -20.85 -6.81 -43.13
CA MET A 5 -21.05 -6.90 -41.66
C MET A 5 -19.86 -7.61 -40.97
N LYS A 6 -18.62 -7.14 -41.18
CA LYS A 6 -17.59 -7.36 -40.15
C LYS A 6 -17.87 -6.39 -39.01
N ALA A 7 -18.81 -6.79 -38.16
CA ALA A 7 -19.13 -6.08 -36.93
C ALA A 7 -17.82 -5.79 -36.20
N ASN A 8 -17.51 -4.50 -36.07
CA ASN A 8 -16.54 -3.97 -35.14
C ASN A 8 -17.06 -4.32 -33.73
N LYS A 9 -16.89 -5.58 -33.32
CA LYS A 9 -17.17 -6.04 -31.97
C LYS A 9 -16.16 -5.34 -31.07
N LYS A 10 -16.50 -4.12 -30.63
CA LYS A 10 -15.86 -3.47 -29.50
C LYS A 10 -15.91 -4.51 -28.38
N LYS A 11 -14.74 -5.09 -28.04
CA LYS A 11 -14.62 -5.99 -26.89
C LYS A 11 -15.35 -5.30 -25.73
N PRO A 12 -16.28 -5.98 -25.05
CA PRO A 12 -16.92 -5.38 -23.88
C PRO A 12 -15.79 -4.93 -22.97
N LYS A 13 -15.78 -3.64 -22.60
CA LYS A 13 -14.87 -3.13 -21.57
C LYS A 13 -15.29 -3.83 -20.28
N THR A 14 -14.72 -5.01 -20.04
CA THR A 14 -14.86 -5.71 -18.77
C THR A 14 -14.38 -4.74 -17.71
N LYS A 15 -15.27 -4.40 -16.78
CA LYS A 15 -14.90 -3.58 -15.64
C LYS A 15 -13.66 -4.23 -14.98
N PRO A 16 -12.63 -3.43 -14.61
CA PRO A 16 -11.49 -3.97 -13.89
C PRO A 16 -12.00 -4.76 -12.68
N LYS A 17 -11.68 -6.05 -12.61
CA LYS A 17 -12.01 -6.88 -11.45
C LYS A 17 -10.92 -6.66 -10.41
N LEU A 18 -11.29 -6.36 -9.17
CA LEU A 18 -10.34 -6.35 -8.07
C LEU A 18 -9.81 -7.78 -7.88
N THR A 19 -8.49 -7.94 -7.92
CA THR A 19 -7.80 -9.22 -7.75
C THR A 19 -6.85 -9.13 -6.58
N HIS A 20 -6.83 -10.17 -5.74
CA HIS A 20 -5.83 -10.29 -4.68
C HIS A 20 -4.52 -10.78 -5.29
N ARG A 21 -3.43 -10.10 -4.99
CA ARG A 21 -2.06 -10.58 -5.25
C ARG A 21 -1.42 -10.96 -3.93
N ILE A 22 -0.93 -12.18 -3.86
CA ILE A 22 -0.26 -12.76 -2.68
C ILE A 22 1.22 -13.08 -2.96
N ASP A 23 1.62 -12.98 -4.23
CA ASP A 23 2.93 -13.32 -4.78
C ASP A 23 3.85 -12.09 -4.92
N VAL A 24 3.67 -11.09 -4.07
CA VAL A 24 4.50 -9.88 -4.10
C VAL A 24 5.81 -10.15 -3.38
N ASN A 25 6.89 -10.35 -4.15
CA ASN A 25 8.24 -10.45 -3.59
C ASN A 25 8.62 -9.16 -2.87
N CYS A 26 8.92 -9.26 -1.57
CA CYS A 26 9.30 -8.14 -0.72
C CYS A 26 10.42 -8.52 0.25
N ALA A 27 11.13 -7.51 0.74
CA ALA A 27 12.13 -7.64 1.79
C ALA A 27 11.51 -8.30 3.03
N GLN A 28 12.15 -9.36 3.50
CA GLN A 28 11.75 -10.03 4.73
C GLN A 28 12.46 -9.36 5.91
N GLN A 29 11.72 -9.12 7.00
CA GLN A 29 12.36 -8.71 8.24
C GLN A 29 13.27 -9.83 8.78
N PRO A 30 14.34 -9.51 9.52
CA PRO A 30 15.09 -10.51 10.25
C PRO A 30 14.20 -11.24 11.28
N SER A 31 14.40 -12.55 11.41
CA SER A 31 13.69 -13.35 12.41
C SER A 31 14.00 -12.89 13.83
N GLY A 32 13.02 -12.96 14.73
CA GLY A 32 13.18 -12.52 16.13
C GLY A 32 13.12 -11.00 16.33
N THR A 33 12.76 -10.22 15.31
CA THR A 33 12.55 -8.77 15.42
C THR A 33 11.06 -8.43 15.48
N PHE A 34 10.74 -7.24 15.97
CA PHE A 34 9.38 -6.71 16.09
C PHE A 34 9.09 -5.65 15.01
N LEU A 35 9.64 -5.84 13.81
CA LEU A 35 9.67 -4.79 12.78
C LEU A 35 8.62 -4.97 11.67
N CYS A 36 7.83 -6.06 11.67
CA CYS A 36 6.86 -6.35 10.60
C CYS A 36 5.93 -5.17 10.29
N GLY A 37 5.41 -4.50 11.33
CA GLY A 37 4.55 -3.33 11.17
C GLY A 37 5.24 -2.20 10.39
N PHE A 38 6.53 -1.95 10.66
CA PHE A 38 7.31 -0.95 9.94
C PHE A 38 7.58 -1.36 8.49
N TYR A 39 7.83 -2.64 8.21
CA TYR A 39 8.00 -3.16 6.85
C TYR A 39 6.71 -3.04 6.02
N VAL A 40 5.55 -3.32 6.64
CA VAL A 40 4.25 -3.12 6.01
C VAL A 40 4.03 -1.64 5.71
N ALA A 41 4.20 -0.77 6.71
CA ALA A 41 4.03 0.67 6.55
C ALA A 41 4.98 1.26 5.50
N PHE A 42 6.22 0.79 5.43
CA PHE A 42 7.19 1.19 4.40
C PHE A 42 6.70 0.84 2.99
N ASN A 43 6.23 -0.38 2.77
CA ASN A 43 5.70 -0.79 1.46
C ASN A 43 4.42 -0.03 1.10
N MET A 44 3.55 0.25 2.08
CA MET A 44 2.38 1.11 1.87
C MET A 44 2.80 2.52 1.45
N LEU A 45 3.78 3.11 2.14
CA LEU A 45 4.32 4.43 1.80
C LEU A 45 4.89 4.46 0.37
N LYS A 46 5.62 3.42 -0.05
CA LYS A 46 6.12 3.30 -1.43
C LYS A 46 4.98 3.16 -2.45
N LEU A 47 3.96 2.38 -2.12
CA LEU A 47 2.79 2.16 -2.98
C LEU A 47 2.00 3.46 -3.21
N VAL A 48 1.75 4.24 -2.15
CA VAL A 48 0.95 5.47 -2.22
C VAL A 48 1.78 6.69 -2.63
N GLY A 49 3.08 6.71 -2.32
CA GLY A 49 3.98 7.83 -2.60
C GLY A 49 4.39 7.94 -4.06
N ASP A 50 4.26 6.85 -4.84
CA ASP A 50 4.55 6.87 -6.27
C ASP A 50 3.27 7.12 -7.10
N ILE A 51 3.12 8.35 -7.59
CA ILE A 51 2.00 8.81 -8.42
C ILE A 51 1.81 7.95 -9.68
N SER A 52 2.90 7.37 -10.22
CA SER A 52 2.82 6.50 -11.39
C SER A 52 2.22 5.13 -11.04
N ILE A 53 2.51 4.62 -9.83
CA ILE A 53 1.96 3.36 -9.31
C ILE A 53 0.50 3.55 -8.85
N MET A 54 0.14 4.71 -8.30
CA MET A 54 -1.27 5.00 -7.95
C MET A 54 -2.22 4.88 -9.16
N LYS A 55 -1.72 5.11 -10.38
CA LYS A 55 -2.50 4.94 -11.62
C LYS A 55 -2.60 3.48 -12.08
N LYS A 56 -1.68 2.61 -11.64
CA LYS A 56 -1.61 1.17 -11.97
C LYS A 56 -0.98 0.38 -10.82
N ALA A 57 -1.76 0.10 -9.77
CA ALA A 57 -1.28 -0.66 -8.61
C ALA A 57 -0.73 -2.07 -8.97
N ALA A 58 -1.15 -2.63 -10.12
CA ALA A 58 -0.63 -3.89 -10.64
C ALA A 58 0.87 -3.84 -11.02
N ASP A 59 1.44 -2.65 -11.23
CA ASP A 59 2.85 -2.47 -11.56
C ASP A 59 3.72 -2.25 -10.31
N PHE A 60 3.11 -2.22 -9.11
CA PHE A 60 3.83 -2.08 -7.86
C PHE A 60 4.83 -3.21 -7.67
N LYS A 61 6.08 -2.83 -7.40
CA LYS A 61 7.16 -3.72 -6.99
C LYS A 61 7.55 -3.33 -5.58
N ALA A 62 7.33 -4.24 -4.63
CA ALA A 62 7.78 -4.03 -3.27
C ALA A 62 9.30 -3.93 -3.22
N ALA A 63 9.80 -3.24 -2.20
CA ALA A 63 11.24 -3.14 -2.00
C ALA A 63 11.82 -4.52 -1.65
N LEU A 64 12.89 -4.91 -2.34
CA LEU A 64 13.59 -6.17 -2.09
C LEU A 64 14.61 -6.07 -0.95
N THR A 65 15.00 -4.84 -0.62
CA THR A 65 15.91 -4.51 0.48
C THR A 65 15.34 -3.34 1.27
N VAL A 66 15.50 -3.37 2.59
CA VAL A 66 15.08 -2.31 3.51
C VAL A 66 16.21 -2.07 4.49
N SER A 67 16.70 -0.84 4.56
CA SER A 67 17.71 -0.41 5.54
C SER A 67 17.06 0.05 6.84
N ILE A 68 17.86 0.20 7.90
CA ILE A 68 17.36 0.77 9.17
C ILE A 68 16.94 2.23 8.96
N GLU A 69 17.64 2.93 8.06
CA GLU A 69 17.41 4.32 7.69
C GLU A 69 16.04 4.48 7.01
N ASP A 70 15.66 3.54 6.15
CA ASP A 70 14.32 3.49 5.56
C ASP A 70 13.23 3.35 6.63
N LEU A 71 13.46 2.52 7.65
CA LEU A 71 12.52 2.30 8.75
C LEU A 71 12.48 3.49 9.72
N LYS A 72 13.58 4.23 9.86
CA LYS A 72 13.65 5.43 10.71
C LYS A 72 12.66 6.49 10.25
N LEU A 73 12.57 6.72 8.93
CA LEU A 73 11.58 7.65 8.35
C LEU A 73 10.15 7.23 8.69
N VAL A 74 9.82 5.95 8.50
CA VAL A 74 8.49 5.40 8.82
C VAL A 74 8.18 5.59 10.31
N ARG A 75 9.15 5.32 11.18
CA ARG A 75 9.00 5.53 12.63
C ARG A 75 8.73 6.99 12.96
N GLU A 76 9.48 7.92 12.39
CA GLU A 76 9.31 9.36 12.63
C GLU A 76 7.92 9.83 12.20
N MET A 77 7.46 9.43 11.01
CA MET A 77 6.12 9.76 10.53
C MET A 77 5.01 9.18 11.41
N LEU A 78 5.15 7.92 11.85
CA LEU A 78 4.17 7.29 12.74
C LEU A 78 4.14 7.96 14.11
N CYS A 79 5.31 8.27 14.69
CA CYS A 79 5.38 9.00 15.95
C CYS A 79 4.74 10.38 15.86
N GLU A 80 5.04 11.12 14.78
CA GLU A 80 4.47 12.45 14.55
C GLU A 80 2.93 12.38 14.42
N PHE A 81 2.41 11.43 13.63
CA PHE A 81 0.98 11.22 13.49
C PHE A 81 0.31 10.88 14.82
N ILE A 82 0.90 9.97 15.61
CA ILE A 82 0.35 9.58 16.90
C ILE A 82 0.29 10.78 17.85
N LEU A 83 1.38 11.54 17.94
CA LEU A 83 1.47 12.70 18.84
C LEU A 83 0.52 13.83 18.47
N LYS A 84 0.27 14.04 17.17
CA LYS A 84 -0.56 15.16 16.69
C LYS A 84 -2.04 14.82 16.56
N GLU A 85 -2.34 13.64 16.05
CA GLU A 85 -3.68 13.29 15.60
C GLU A 85 -4.37 12.27 16.49
N THR A 86 -3.60 11.50 17.27
CA THR A 86 -4.14 10.35 18.03
C THR A 86 -4.16 10.57 19.53
N LEU A 87 -3.14 11.27 20.05
CA LEU A 87 -3.07 11.64 21.46
C LEU A 87 -3.65 13.03 21.67
N ASP A 88 -4.45 13.19 22.72
CA ASP A 88 -4.81 14.51 23.21
C ASP A 88 -3.59 15.22 23.84
N PRO A 89 -3.65 16.54 24.13
CA PRO A 89 -2.54 17.26 24.76
C PRO A 89 -2.12 16.74 26.14
N LYS A 90 -2.90 15.85 26.76
CA LYS A 90 -2.59 15.19 28.04
C LYS A 90 -1.98 13.80 27.84
N GLY A 91 -1.83 13.35 26.60
CA GLY A 91 -1.30 12.03 26.25
C GLY A 91 -2.34 10.90 26.28
N ASN A 92 -3.64 11.21 26.32
CA ASN A 92 -4.69 10.20 26.29
C ASN A 92 -4.95 9.75 24.85
N PHE A 93 -5.13 8.45 24.66
CA PHE A 93 -5.48 7.86 23.38
C PHE A 93 -7.01 7.83 23.22
N TYR A 94 -7.52 8.36 22.11
CA TYR A 94 -8.95 8.25 21.79
C TYR A 94 -9.28 6.84 21.30
N SER A 95 -9.78 6.00 22.21
CA SER A 95 -10.36 4.69 21.88
C SER A 95 -11.82 4.87 21.48
N ALA A 96 -12.16 4.65 20.21
CA ALA A 96 -13.53 4.66 19.71
C ALA A 96 -14.31 3.35 19.99
N PHE A 97 -13.97 2.62 21.05
CA PHE A 97 -14.78 1.50 21.54
C PHE A 97 -15.80 2.03 22.56
N TYR A 98 -17.00 2.35 22.09
CA TYR A 98 -18.18 2.25 22.95
C TYR A 98 -18.56 0.76 23.02
N LEU A 99 -18.40 0.15 24.19
CA LEU A 99 -19.08 -1.09 24.57
C LEU A 99 -20.52 -0.79 24.93
#